data_AF-A0A7C5QU89-F1
#
_entry.id   AF-A0A7C5QU89-F1
#
_cell.length_a   1.000
_cell.length_b   1.000
_cell.length_c   1.000
_cell.angle_alpha   90.00
_cell.angle_beta   90.00
_cell.angle_gamma   90.00
#
_symmetry.space_group_name_H-M   'P 1'
#
loop_
_entity.id
_entity.type
_entity.pdbx_description
1 polymer ?
#
loop_
_entity_poly.entity_id
_entity_poly.type
_entity_poly.pdbx_seq_one_letter_code
_entity_poly.pdbx_strand_id
1 'polypeptide(L)'
;MSEPDERPEPDRIDGAPHPRMAPRVIGQDTAQAAFLDAFNADRMHHGWLIAGPRGVGKATLAWTIARFLRAHPPATDALFAPPPATSLDLPEDHPVVAQARALSEPGIFLLRRGWNDKVKPGRLY
;
A
#
# COMPACT_ATOMS: atom_id res chain seq x y z
N MET A 1 -25.80 0.42 14.01
CA MET A 1 -25.43 1.29 12.87
C MET A 1 -24.39 2.25 13.41
N SER A 2 -23.12 1.92 13.25
CA SER A 2 -22.01 2.76 13.73
C SER A 2 -21.95 4.03 12.89
N GLU A 3 -21.87 5.20 13.52
CA GLU A 3 -21.58 6.45 12.81
C GLU A 3 -20.31 6.27 11.97
N PRO A 4 -20.27 6.80 10.74
CA PRO A 4 -19.02 6.80 9.98
C PRO A 4 -17.99 7.53 10.83
N ASP A 5 -16.85 6.89 11.05
CA ASP A 5 -15.72 7.47 11.77
C ASP A 5 -15.25 8.69 10.96
N GLU A 6 -15.82 9.87 11.22
CA GLU A 6 -15.59 11.17 10.55
C GLU A 6 -14.15 11.69 10.76
N ARG A 7 -13.31 10.89 11.41
CA ARG A 7 -11.92 11.21 11.67
C ARG A 7 -11.18 11.36 10.33
N PRO A 8 -10.45 12.47 10.13
CA PRO A 8 -9.70 12.69 8.91
C PRO A 8 -8.60 11.63 8.76
N GLU A 9 -8.57 10.97 7.61
CA GLU A 9 -7.48 10.07 7.23
C GLU A 9 -6.28 10.92 6.78
N PRO A 10 -5.15 10.93 7.53
CA PRO A 10 -4.06 11.88 7.31
C PRO A 10 -3.30 11.68 6.00
N ASP A 11 -3.42 10.49 5.40
CA ASP A 11 -2.84 10.10 4.12
C ASP A 11 -3.76 10.40 2.93
N ARG A 12 -4.99 10.88 3.17
CA ARG A 12 -5.88 11.39 2.12
C ARG A 12 -5.42 12.77 1.66
N ILE A 13 -5.46 12.99 0.34
CA ILE A 13 -5.25 14.30 -0.28
C ILE A 13 -6.53 14.66 -1.03
N ASP A 14 -6.95 15.92 -0.94
CA ASP A 14 -8.14 16.42 -1.61
C ASP A 14 -8.04 16.25 -3.13
N GLY A 15 -9.16 15.86 -3.75
CA GLY A 15 -9.25 15.64 -5.19
C GLY A 15 -8.68 14.30 -5.68
N ALA A 16 -8.08 13.48 -4.81
CA ALA A 16 -7.64 12.13 -5.13
C ALA A 16 -8.39 11.08 -4.29
N PRO A 17 -8.63 9.86 -4.83
CA PRO A 17 -9.06 8.75 -4.01
C PRO A 17 -8.10 8.53 -2.85
N HIS A 18 -8.62 8.02 -1.72
CA HIS A 18 -7.75 7.57 -0.64
C HIS A 18 -6.71 6.57 -1.19
N PRO A 19 -5.43 6.62 -0.78
CA PRO A 19 -4.37 5.76 -1.33
C PRO A 19 -4.72 4.26 -1.36
N ARG A 20 -5.43 3.78 -0.33
CA ARG A 20 -5.94 2.41 -0.22
C ARG A 20 -7.03 2.05 -1.24
N MET A 21 -7.78 3.04 -1.71
CA MET A 21 -8.88 2.89 -2.66
C MET A 21 -8.43 3.13 -4.11
N ALA A 22 -7.28 3.75 -4.32
CA ALA A 22 -6.76 4.06 -5.64
C ALA A 22 -6.60 2.77 -6.50
N PRO A 23 -7.11 2.77 -7.73
CA PRO A 23 -7.13 1.57 -8.58
C PRO A 23 -5.74 1.23 -9.14
N ARG A 24 -4.88 2.24 -9.34
CA ARG A 24 -3.51 2.07 -9.85
C ARG A 24 -2.56 3.13 -9.30
N VAL A 25 -1.27 2.87 -9.41
CA VAL A 25 -0.21 3.88 -9.18
C VAL A 25 -0.02 4.69 -10.46
N ILE A 26 0.15 6.01 -10.33
CA ILE A 26 0.51 6.88 -11.44
C ILE A 26 1.92 7.42 -11.17
N GLY A 27 2.83 7.19 -12.12
CA GLY A 27 4.27 7.44 -11.94
C GLY A 27 4.91 6.39 -11.02
N GLN A 28 6.02 6.76 -10.37
CA GLN A 28 6.81 5.87 -9.50
C GLN A 28 7.46 4.69 -10.22
N ASP A 29 7.57 4.70 -11.54
CA ASP A 29 8.07 3.56 -12.35
C ASP A 29 9.43 3.04 -11.86
N THR A 30 10.36 3.93 -11.54
CA THR A 30 11.67 3.57 -10.98
C THR A 30 11.55 2.84 -9.64
N ALA A 31 10.64 3.28 -8.76
CA ALA A 31 10.44 2.65 -7.46
C ALA A 31 9.72 1.30 -7.58
N GLN A 32 8.78 1.18 -8.52
CA GLN A 32 8.12 -0.08 -8.85
C GLN A 32 9.12 -1.11 -9.38
N ALA A 33 9.97 -0.71 -10.34
CA ALA A 33 11.02 -1.56 -10.90
C ALA A 33 12.02 -2.00 -9.83
N ALA A 34 12.54 -1.09 -9.01
CA ALA A 34 13.48 -1.42 -7.94
C ALA A 34 12.91 -2.42 -6.92
N PHE A 35 11.60 -2.32 -6.63
CA PHE A 35 10.92 -3.29 -5.78
C PHE A 35 10.78 -4.66 -6.46
N LEU A 36 10.33 -4.69 -7.72
CA LEU A 36 10.18 -5.92 -8.49
C LEU A 36 11.52 -6.64 -8.67
N ASP A 37 12.61 -5.90 -8.90
CA ASP A 37 13.96 -6.46 -8.99
C ASP A 37 14.37 -7.14 -7.67
N ALA A 38 14.11 -6.51 -6.52
CA ALA A 38 14.40 -7.09 -5.22
C ALA A 38 13.53 -8.33 -4.93
N PHE A 39 12.26 -8.29 -5.31
CA PHE A 39 11.32 -9.40 -5.17
C PHE A 39 11.72 -10.60 -6.04
N ASN A 40 11.96 -10.38 -7.33
CA ASN A 40 12.32 -11.44 -8.27
C ASN A 40 13.71 -12.03 -8.00
N ALA A 41 14.62 -11.26 -7.38
CA ALA A 41 15.94 -11.74 -6.99
C ALA A 41 15.96 -12.49 -5.64
N ASP A 42 14.81 -12.63 -4.97
CA ASP A 42 14.70 -13.19 -3.61
C ASP A 42 15.61 -12.47 -2.59
N ARG A 43 15.74 -11.14 -2.73
CA ARG A 43 16.56 -10.28 -1.85
C ARG A 43 15.74 -9.17 -1.21
N MET A 44 14.56 -9.52 -0.72
CA MET A 44 13.64 -8.58 -0.10
C MET A 44 14.19 -8.04 1.24
N HIS A 45 14.33 -6.72 1.32
CA HIS A 45 14.67 -6.04 2.57
C HIS A 45 13.52 -6.12 3.58
N HIS A 46 13.85 -6.20 4.87
CA HIS A 46 12.85 -6.23 5.96
C HIS A 46 12.05 -4.93 6.10
N GLY A 47 12.49 -3.84 5.48
CA GLY A 47 11.82 -2.55 5.55
C GLY A 47 12.10 -1.71 4.31
N TRP A 48 11.10 -0.94 3.91
CA TRP A 48 11.16 0.00 2.79
C TRP A 48 10.75 1.38 3.26
N LEU A 49 11.52 2.41 2.88
CA LEU A 49 11.21 3.80 3.12
C LEU A 49 10.93 4.49 1.78
N ILE A 50 9.71 4.98 1.59
CA ILE A 50 9.31 5.70 0.38
C ILE A 50 9.29 7.20 0.69
N ALA A 51 10.29 7.93 0.22
CA ALA A 51 10.46 9.36 0.46
C ALA A 51 10.19 10.19 -0.80
N GLY A 52 9.81 11.46 -0.61
CA GLY A 52 9.58 12.42 -1.71
C GLY A 52 8.46 13.43 -1.43
N PRO A 53 8.22 14.38 -2.35
CA PRO A 53 7.26 15.47 -2.16
C PRO A 53 5.83 14.98 -1.86
N ARG A 54 5.01 15.82 -1.22
CA ARG A 54 3.59 15.51 -0.97
C ARG A 54 2.86 15.37 -2.31
N GLY A 55 1.95 14.40 -2.42
CA GLY A 55 1.11 14.21 -3.60
C GLY A 55 1.65 13.29 -4.71
N VAL A 56 2.92 12.86 -4.67
CA VAL A 56 3.53 12.06 -5.76
C VAL A 56 3.14 10.57 -5.80
N GLY A 57 2.14 10.14 -5.03
CA GLY A 57 1.67 8.74 -5.04
C GLY A 57 2.41 7.76 -4.12
N LYS A 58 3.25 8.24 -3.19
CA LYS A 58 4.04 7.38 -2.26
C LYS A 58 3.19 6.39 -1.46
N ALA A 59 2.09 6.86 -0.86
CA ALA A 59 1.19 6.02 -0.08
C ALA A 59 0.47 5.00 -0.99
N THR A 60 0.09 5.41 -2.20
CA THR A 60 -0.54 4.52 -3.19
C THR A 60 0.42 3.41 -3.62
N LEU A 61 1.70 3.72 -3.82
CA LEU A 61 2.74 2.72 -4.07
C LEU A 61 2.88 1.75 -2.89
N ALA A 62 2.94 2.25 -1.65
CA ALA A 62 3.02 1.39 -0.46
C ALA A 62 1.84 0.41 -0.36
N TRP A 63 0.62 0.89 -0.59
CA TRP A 63 -0.57 0.04 -0.64
C TRP A 63 -0.53 -0.99 -1.77
N THR A 64 0.02 -0.62 -2.94
CA THR A 64 0.15 -1.53 -4.08
C THR A 64 1.17 -2.63 -3.80
N ILE A 65 2.33 -2.28 -3.24
CA ILE A 65 3.35 -3.23 -2.77
C ILE A 65 2.76 -4.19 -1.72
N ALA A 66 2.05 -3.67 -0.72
CA ALA A 66 1.47 -4.49 0.34
C ALA A 66 0.46 -5.51 -0.23
N ARG A 67 -0.43 -5.07 -1.13
CA ARG A 67 -1.38 -5.96 -1.81
C ARG A 67 -0.66 -7.00 -2.67
N PHE A 68 0.36 -6.59 -3.43
CA PHE A 68 1.18 -7.48 -4.26
C PHE A 68 1.82 -8.59 -3.44
N LEU A 69 2.50 -8.25 -2.33
CA LEU A 69 3.14 -9.21 -1.43
C LEU A 69 2.14 -10.20 -0.80
N ARG A 70 0.91 -9.77 -0.54
CA ARG A 70 -0.15 -10.66 -0.04
C ARG A 70 -0.70 -11.59 -1.10
N ALA A 71 -0.76 -11.16 -2.36
CA ALA A 71 -1.18 -12.00 -3.47
C ALA A 71 -0.08 -12.99 -3.93
N HIS A 72 1.18 -12.72 -3.62
CA HIS A 72 2.34 -13.53 -4.01
C HIS A 72 3.13 -14.01 -2.78
N PRO A 73 2.59 -14.97 -2.00
CA PRO A 73 3.33 -15.54 -0.89
C PRO A 73 4.60 -16.26 -1.39
N PRO A 74 5.66 -16.33 -0.57
CA PRO A 74 6.88 -17.03 -0.93
C PRO A 74 6.58 -18.49 -1.28
N ALA A 75 7.26 -18.98 -2.32
CA ALA A 75 7.08 -20.33 -2.83
C ALA A 75 7.83 -21.35 -1.93
N THR A 76 7.31 -21.59 -0.73
CA THR A 76 7.98 -22.47 0.24
C THR A 76 7.98 -23.95 -0.20
N ASP A 77 7.00 -24.36 -1.02
CA ASP A 77 6.78 -25.76 -1.41
C ASP A 77 6.49 -25.95 -2.93
N ALA A 78 6.85 -24.99 -3.78
CA ALA A 78 6.58 -25.11 -5.22
C ALA A 78 7.66 -25.95 -5.94
N LEU A 79 7.22 -26.95 -6.71
CA LEU A 79 8.09 -27.77 -7.58
C LEU A 79 8.81 -26.95 -8.67
N PHE A 80 8.25 -25.80 -9.03
CA PHE A 80 8.81 -24.87 -10.02
C PHE A 80 8.74 -23.45 -9.48
N ALA A 81 9.78 -22.67 -9.75
CA ALA A 81 9.75 -21.24 -9.48
C ALA A 81 8.68 -20.58 -10.37
N PRO A 82 7.81 -19.71 -9.81
CA PRO A 82 6.90 -18.92 -10.62
C PRO A 82 7.71 -18.02 -11.59
N PRO A 83 7.14 -17.66 -12.74
CA PRO A 83 7.76 -16.68 -13.62
C PRO A 83 7.98 -15.36 -12.86
N PRO A 84 9.03 -14.59 -13.22
CA PRO A 84 9.31 -13.32 -12.57
C PRO A 84 8.13 -12.36 -12.75
N ALA A 85 7.76 -11.67 -11.68
CA ALA A 85 6.69 -10.68 -11.70
C ALA A 85 7.12 -9.46 -12.53
N THR A 86 6.24 -9.02 -13.43
CA THR A 86 6.50 -7.87 -14.33
C THR A 86 5.71 -6.62 -13.95
N SER A 87 4.75 -6.72 -13.02
CA SER A 87 3.95 -5.60 -12.53
C SER A 87 3.54 -5.82 -11.07
N LEU A 88 3.33 -4.72 -10.35
CA LEU A 88 2.74 -4.71 -9.01
C LEU A 88 1.21 -4.63 -9.02
N ASP A 89 0.62 -4.39 -10.19
CA ASP A 89 -0.83 -4.27 -10.35
C ASP A 89 -1.52 -5.60 -10.08
N LEU A 90 -2.66 -5.53 -9.40
CA LEU A 90 -3.56 -6.64 -9.20
C LEU A 90 -4.92 -6.33 -9.85
N PRO A 91 -5.61 -7.36 -10.37
CA PRO A 91 -7.00 -7.21 -10.83
C PRO A 91 -7.89 -6.62 -9.73
N GLU A 92 -8.83 -5.74 -10.12
CA GLU A 92 -9.70 -5.05 -9.14
C GLU A 92 -10.61 -6.00 -8.36
N ASP A 93 -10.92 -7.17 -8.93
CA ASP A 93 -11.74 -8.23 -8.37
C ASP A 93 -10.94 -9.22 -7.49
N HIS A 94 -9.61 -9.05 -7.39
CA HIS A 94 -8.79 -9.91 -6.55
C HIS A 94 -9.16 -9.75 -5.06
N PRO A 95 -9.34 -10.84 -4.28
CA PRO A 95 -9.86 -10.78 -2.91
C PRO A 95 -9.01 -9.90 -1.98
N VAL A 96 -7.67 -9.95 -2.11
CA VAL A 96 -6.73 -9.09 -1.37
C VAL A 96 -7.00 -7.60 -1.61
N VAL A 97 -7.45 -7.20 -2.80
CA VAL A 97 -7.77 -5.79 -3.09
C VAL A 97 -9.00 -5.36 -2.29
N ALA A 98 -10.07 -6.17 -2.29
CA ALA A 98 -11.26 -5.91 -1.49
C ALA A 98 -10.97 -5.90 0.02
N GLN A 99 -10.19 -6.88 0.50
CA GLN A 99 -9.80 -7.00 1.91
C GLN A 99 -8.90 -5.85 2.36
N ALA A 100 -7.91 -5.46 1.54
CA ALA A 100 -7.08 -4.29 1.81
C ALA A 100 -7.92 -3.01 1.87
N ARG A 101 -8.85 -2.80 0.93
CA ARG A 101 -9.78 -1.65 0.93
C ARG A 101 -10.61 -1.58 2.22
N ALA A 102 -11.03 -2.72 2.75
CA ALA A 102 -11.79 -2.84 3.98
C ALA A 102 -10.93 -2.82 5.27
N LEU A 103 -9.59 -2.77 5.18
CA LEU A 103 -8.67 -3.00 6.30
C LEU A 103 -8.90 -4.34 7.02
N SER A 104 -9.32 -5.36 6.28
CA SER A 104 -9.59 -6.71 6.81
C SER A 104 -8.57 -7.76 6.36
N GLU A 105 -7.56 -7.37 5.56
CA GLU A 105 -6.50 -8.27 5.13
C GLU A 105 -5.54 -8.58 6.31
N PRO A 106 -5.45 -9.83 6.81
CA PRO A 106 -4.70 -10.15 8.03
C PRO A 106 -3.20 -9.85 7.94
N GLY A 107 -2.62 -9.90 6.74
CA GLY A 107 -1.20 -9.61 6.52
C GLY A 107 -0.87 -8.14 6.26
N ILE A 108 -1.85 -7.21 6.35
CA ILE A 108 -1.62 -5.78 6.17
C ILE A 108 -2.03 -5.03 7.44
N PHE A 109 -1.06 -4.36 8.06
CA PHE A 109 -1.29 -3.52 9.23
C PHE A 109 -1.06 -2.05 8.89
N LEU A 110 -2.10 -1.22 9.07
CA LEU A 110 -2.02 0.23 8.90
C LEU A 110 -1.66 0.90 10.22
N LEU A 111 -0.41 1.37 10.32
CA LEU A 111 0.02 2.22 11.43
C LEU A 111 -0.13 3.70 11.05
N ARG A 112 -0.90 4.44 11.85
CA ARG A 112 -1.04 5.89 11.75
C ARG A 112 -0.95 6.52 13.12
N ARG A 113 -0.55 7.80 13.19
CA ARG A 113 -0.71 8.55 14.43
C ARG A 113 -2.19 8.62 14.77
N GLY A 114 -2.53 8.27 16.01
CA GLY A 114 -3.88 8.40 16.51
C GLY A 114 -4.34 9.86 16.48
N TRP A 115 -5.64 10.06 16.26
CA TRP A 115 -6.26 11.36 16.42
C TRP A 115 -6.13 11.80 17.89
N ASN A 116 -5.73 13.05 18.12
CA ASN A 116 -5.60 13.60 19.46
C ASN A 116 -6.62 14.71 19.66
N ASP A 117 -7.73 14.40 20.34
CA ASP A 117 -8.81 15.35 20.63
C ASP A 117 -8.36 16.58 21.43
N LYS A 118 -7.21 16.50 22.10
CA LYS A 118 -6.64 17.60 22.89
C LYS A 118 -5.77 18.56 22.06
N VAL A 119 -5.42 18.19 20.83
CA VAL A 119 -4.63 19.03 19.92
C VAL A 119 -5.60 19.70 18.96
N LYS A 120 -5.80 21.02 19.13
CA LYS A 120 -6.59 21.82 18.19
C LYS A 120 -6.08 21.61 16.75
N PRO A 121 -6.95 21.37 15.75
CA PRO A 121 -6.52 21.26 14.36
C PRO A 121 -5.97 22.62 13.92
N GLY A 122 -4.70 22.67 13.51
CA GLY A 122 -4.10 23.92 12.98
C GLY A 122 -2.63 24.20 13.31
N ARG A 123 -1.92 23.33 14.04
CA ARG A 123 -0.46 23.48 14.20
C ARG A 123 0.28 22.24 13.68
N LEU A 124 0.64 22.31 12.41
CA LEU A 124 1.78 21.57 11.88
C LEU A 124 3.00 22.50 12.07
N TYR A 125 4.07 21.98 12.66
CA TYR A 125 5.35 22.68 12.77
C TYR A 125 5.99 22.85 11.39
#